data_AF-A0A9X0BH00-F1
#
_entry.id   AF-A0A9X0BH00-F1
#
_cell.length_a   1.000
_cell.length_b   1.000
_cell.length_c   1.000
_cell.angle_alpha   90.00
_cell.angle_beta   90.00
_cell.angle_gamma   90.00
#
_symmetry.space_group_name_H-M   'P 1'
#
loop_
_entity.id
_entity.type
_entity.pdbx_description
1 polymer ?
#
loop_
_entity_poly.entity_id
_entity_poly.type
_entity_poly.pdbx_seq_one_letter_code
_entity_poly.pdbx_strand_id
1 'polypeptide(L)'
;MSWFRQWQEIETASLFEALHRAANLRGDINAVHEETLRRVGTKVIICEEVAEVMEAHVISALMPGVKHFIQIGDHRQLRPQIQNHSLSLESSIGKTWQLDRS
;
A
#
# COMPACT_ATOMS: atom_id res chain seq x y z
N MET A 1 -13.84 17.27 -2.05
CA MET A 1 -15.14 17.49 -1.38
C MET A 1 -14.90 17.80 0.10
N SER A 2 -15.67 18.71 0.70
CA SER A 2 -15.45 19.23 2.07
C SER A 2 -15.43 18.13 3.16
N TRP A 3 -16.31 17.13 3.03
CA TRP A 3 -16.40 16.00 3.97
C TRP A 3 -15.13 15.13 4.02
N PHE A 4 -14.38 15.03 2.92
CA PHE A 4 -13.15 14.22 2.86
C PHE A 4 -12.01 14.88 3.65
N ARG A 5 -11.91 16.21 3.62
CA ARG A 5 -10.96 16.96 4.45
C ARG A 5 -11.33 16.88 5.93
N GLN A 6 -12.62 16.96 6.24
CA GLN A 6 -13.11 16.85 7.61
C GLN A 6 -12.88 15.44 8.19
N TRP A 7 -13.01 14.40 7.36
CA TRP A 7 -12.63 13.03 7.75
C TRP A 7 -11.12 12.89 7.95
N GLN A 8 -10.30 13.51 7.09
CA GLN A 8 -8.84 13.51 7.27
C GLN A 8 -8.40 14.13 8.61
N GLU A 9 -9.04 15.21 9.05
CA GLU A 9 -8.67 15.92 10.28
C GLU A 9 -9.06 15.20 11.58
N ILE A 10 -10.10 14.37 11.58
CA ILE A 10 -10.69 13.81 12.82
C ILE A 10 -10.07 12.45 13.20
N GLU A 11 -9.64 11.62 12.24
CA GLU A 11 -9.08 10.28 12.52
C GLU A 11 -7.72 9.99 11.86
N THR A 12 -7.30 10.75 10.84
CA THR A 12 -6.09 10.42 10.05
C THR A 12 -4.89 11.31 10.30
N ALA A 13 -5.02 12.41 11.06
CA ALA A 13 -3.93 13.35 11.29
C ALA A 13 -2.67 12.69 11.91
N SER A 14 -2.86 11.79 12.87
CA SER A 14 -1.76 11.04 13.50
C SER A 14 -1.14 10.00 12.56
N LEU A 15 -1.96 9.36 11.73
CA LEU A 15 -1.54 8.41 10.69
C LEU A 15 -0.71 9.11 9.61
N PHE A 16 -1.18 10.27 9.14
CA PHE A 16 -0.49 11.06 8.12
C PHE A 16 0.81 11.64 8.68
N GLU A 17 0.82 12.09 9.94
CA GLU A 17 2.04 12.56 10.62
C GLU A 17 3.04 11.42 10.80
N ALA A 18 2.59 10.23 11.21
CA ALA A 18 3.46 9.07 11.40
C ALA A 18 4.03 8.56 10.07
N LEU A 19 3.22 8.57 9.00
CA LEU A 19 3.66 8.25 7.64
C LEU A 19 4.59 9.30 7.05
N HIS A 20 4.34 10.58 7.31
CA HIS A 20 5.21 11.66 6.84
C HIS A 20 6.56 11.65 7.59
N ARG A 21 6.56 11.35 8.90
CA ARG A 21 7.78 11.13 9.69
C ARG A 21 8.55 9.88 9.23
N ALA A 22 7.83 8.82 8.88
CA ALA A 22 8.39 7.59 8.31
C ALA A 22 9.02 7.81 6.93
N ALA A 23 8.36 8.57 6.06
CA ALA A 23 8.86 8.90 4.72
C ALA A 23 10.13 9.78 4.76
N ASN A 24 10.29 10.62 5.79
CA ASN A 24 11.49 11.42 6.02
C ASN A 24 12.69 10.59 6.54
N LEU A 25 12.46 9.38 7.05
CA LEU A 25 13.51 8.40 7.38
C LEU A 25 13.82 7.56 6.14
N ARG A 26 14.61 8.15 5.24
CA ARG A 26 15.03 7.58 3.96
C ARG A 26 15.78 6.26 4.19
N GLY A 27 15.18 5.13 3.84
CA GLY A 27 15.83 3.82 3.87
C GLY A 27 15.01 2.71 3.22
N ASP A 28 13.72 2.63 3.51
CA ASP A 28 12.84 1.67 2.85
C ASP A 28 11.38 2.09 3.10
N ILE A 29 10.77 2.80 2.16
CA ILE A 29 9.39 3.31 2.27
C ILE A 29 8.38 2.19 2.61
N ASN A 30 8.67 0.95 2.19
CA ASN A 30 7.80 -0.20 2.44
C ASN A 30 7.91 -0.72 3.88
N ALA A 31 9.11 -0.77 4.46
CA ALA A 31 9.32 -1.31 5.81
C ALA A 31 8.90 -0.34 6.92
N VAL A 32 9.13 0.96 6.72
CA VAL A 32 8.79 1.98 7.72
C VAL A 32 7.26 2.20 7.80
N HIS A 33 6.53 1.87 6.73
CA HIS A 33 5.06 1.89 6.70
C HIS A 33 4.46 0.80 7.60
N GLU A 34 4.95 -0.44 7.51
CA GLU A 34 4.38 -1.60 8.20
C GLU A 34 4.49 -1.50 9.73
N GLU A 35 5.67 -1.15 10.27
CA GLU A 35 5.85 -1.05 11.73
C GLU A 35 5.07 0.12 12.33
N THR A 36 5.00 1.24 11.61
CA THR A 36 4.27 2.44 12.04
C THR A 36 2.78 2.18 12.05
N LEU A 37 2.24 1.59 10.98
CA LEU A 37 0.83 1.21 10.89
C LEU A 37 0.44 0.21 11.99
N ARG A 38 1.32 -0.74 12.33
CA ARG A 38 1.06 -1.75 13.38
C ARG A 38 0.85 -1.12 14.76
N ARG A 39 1.56 -0.02 15.05
CA ARG A 39 1.50 0.66 16.35
C ARG A 39 0.26 1.55 16.52
N VAL A 40 -0.31 2.05 15.42
CA VAL A 40 -1.44 3.01 15.47
C VAL A 40 -2.79 2.31 15.70
N GLY A 41 -2.88 0.98 15.55
CA GLY A 41 -4.11 0.24 15.82
C GLY A 41 -5.24 0.59 14.83
N THR A 42 -4.87 0.90 13.59
CA THR A 42 -5.77 1.34 12.53
C THR A 42 -6.88 0.33 12.25
N LYS A 43 -8.15 0.77 12.31
CA LYS A 43 -9.33 -0.06 12.06
C LYS A 43 -9.78 -0.06 10.59
N VAL A 44 -9.54 1.03 9.87
CA VAL A 44 -9.94 1.20 8.47
C VAL A 44 -8.74 1.66 7.67
N ILE A 45 -8.43 0.96 6.58
CA ILE A 45 -7.37 1.32 5.65
C ILE A 45 -8.00 1.55 4.27
N ILE A 46 -7.58 2.62 3.60
CA ILE A 46 -7.94 2.93 2.21
C ILE A 46 -6.65 2.93 1.41
N CYS A 47 -6.60 2.13 0.34
CA CYS A 47 -5.48 2.05 -0.58
C CYS A 47 -5.97 2.51 -1.97
N GLU A 48 -5.49 3.67 -2.41
CA GLU A 48 -5.69 4.17 -3.77
C GLU A 48 -4.62 3.61 -4.71
N GLU A 49 -4.90 3.60 -6.02
CA GLU A 49 -4.04 3.07 -7.07
C GLU A 49 -3.59 1.61 -6.83
N VAL A 50 -4.42 0.81 -6.16
CA VAL A 50 -4.04 -0.54 -5.71
C VAL A 50 -3.66 -1.48 -6.86
N ALA A 51 -4.13 -1.21 -8.09
CA ALA A 51 -3.78 -1.97 -9.28
C ALA A 51 -2.29 -1.87 -9.66
N GLU A 52 -1.59 -0.86 -9.12
CA GLU A 52 -0.15 -0.64 -9.26
C GLU A 52 0.65 -1.18 -8.06
N VAL A 53 -0.01 -1.75 -7.05
CA VAL A 53 0.63 -2.22 -5.82
C VAL A 53 0.78 -3.74 -5.86
N MET A 54 1.97 -4.21 -5.51
CA MET A 54 2.27 -5.65 -5.39
C MET A 54 1.40 -6.31 -4.30
N GLU A 55 0.87 -7.50 -4.58
CA GLU A 55 0.01 -8.24 -3.62
C GLU A 55 0.70 -8.41 -2.26
N ALA A 56 2.01 -8.68 -2.25
CA ALA A 56 2.79 -8.80 -1.01
C ALA A 56 2.74 -7.52 -0.14
N HIS A 57 2.74 -6.33 -0.75
CA HIS A 57 2.63 -5.06 -0.04
C HIS A 57 1.19 -4.80 0.44
N VAL A 58 0.19 -5.27 -0.30
CA VAL A 58 -1.22 -5.22 0.13
C VAL A 58 -1.43 -6.09 1.36
N ILE A 59 -0.89 -7.32 1.35
CA ILE A 59 -0.99 -8.28 2.45
C ILE A 59 -0.28 -7.75 3.70
N SER A 60 0.89 -7.11 3.57
CA SER A 60 1.61 -6.56 4.74
C SER A 60 0.84 -5.45 5.45
N ALA A 61 -0.06 -4.75 4.74
CA ALA A 61 -0.96 -3.75 5.32
C ALA A 61 -2.15 -4.36 6.08
N LEU A 62 -2.48 -5.64 5.89
CA LEU A 62 -3.57 -6.35 6.58
C LEU A 62 -3.16 -6.79 7.99
N MET A 63 -3.01 -5.81 8.88
CA MET A 63 -2.61 -6.06 10.27
C MET A 63 -3.78 -6.58 11.12
N PRO A 64 -3.52 -7.27 12.25
CA PRO A 64 -4.57 -7.87 13.09
C PRO A 64 -5.65 -6.92 13.64
N GLY A 65 -5.43 -5.60 13.61
CA GLY A 65 -6.40 -4.58 14.05
C GLY A 65 -7.34 -4.05 12.96
N VAL A 66 -7.05 -4.37 11.68
CA VAL A 66 -7.82 -3.87 10.54
C VAL A 66 -9.16 -4.59 10.47
N LYS A 67 -10.24 -3.81 10.43
CA LYS A 67 -11.62 -4.29 10.29
C LYS A 67 -12.18 -4.07 8.89
N HIS A 68 -11.73 -3.01 8.24
CA HIS A 68 -12.15 -2.65 6.89
C HIS A 68 -10.92 -2.27 6.06
N PHE A 69 -10.83 -2.86 4.87
CA PHE A 69 -9.80 -2.53 3.89
C PHE A 69 -10.49 -2.18 2.57
N ILE A 70 -10.34 -0.94 2.13
CA ILE A 70 -10.98 -0.40 0.93
C ILE A 70 -9.89 -0.23 -0.13
N GLN A 71 -10.09 -0.88 -1.26
CA GLN A 71 -9.16 -0.92 -2.37
C GLN A 71 -9.76 -0.18 -3.56
N ILE A 72 -9.06 0.85 -4.03
CA ILE A 72 -9.46 1.67 -5.18
C ILE A 72 -8.35 1.57 -6.22
N GLY A 73 -8.68 1.14 -7.43
CA GLY A 73 -7.73 1.06 -8.54
C GLY A 73 -8.39 0.56 -9.81
N ASP A 74 -7.70 0.71 -10.93
CA ASP A 74 -8.14 0.25 -12.25
C ASP A 74 -7.16 -0.79 -12.80
N HIS A 75 -7.58 -2.05 -12.82
CA HIS A 75 -6.80 -3.18 -13.33
C HIS A 75 -6.44 -3.09 -14.83
N ARG A 76 -7.02 -2.13 -15.57
CA ARG A 76 -6.70 -1.89 -16.99
C ARG A 76 -5.66 -0.80 -17.19
N GLN A 77 -5.29 -0.08 -16.13
CA GLN A 77 -4.26 0.95 -16.16
C GLN A 77 -2.89 0.33 -15.87
N LEU A 78 -2.04 1.01 -15.12
CA LEU A 78 -0.70 0.56 -14.80
C LEU A 78 -0.75 -0.67 -13.87
N ARG A 79 0.31 -1.48 -13.97
CA ARG A 79 0.49 -2.72 -13.20
C ARG A 79 1.61 -2.57 -12.17
N PRO A 80 1.66 -3.47 -11.18
CA PRO A 80 2.75 -3.44 -10.20
C PRO A 80 4.11 -3.56 -10.87
N GLN A 81 5.07 -2.75 -10.44
CA GLN A 81 6.41 -2.73 -11.03
C GLN A 81 7.36 -3.66 -10.26
N ILE A 82 8.04 -4.54 -10.98
CA ILE A 82 9.09 -5.41 -10.43
C ILE A 82 10.44 -4.98 -10.98
N GLN A 83 11.39 -4.70 -10.08
CA GLN A 83 12.75 -4.32 -10.47
C GLN A 83 13.59 -5.50 -10.98
N ASN A 84 13.28 -6.72 -10.52
CA ASN A 84 13.96 -7.92 -10.98
C ASN A 84 13.30 -8.46 -12.25
N HIS A 85 13.90 -8.20 -13.42
CA HIS A 85 13.39 -8.65 -14.71
C HIS A 85 13.08 -10.16 -14.76
N SER A 86 13.86 -11.02 -14.08
CA SER A 86 13.60 -12.48 -14.07
C SER A 86 12.29 -12.87 -13.38
N LEU A 87 11.73 -11.99 -12.56
CA LEU A 87 10.47 -12.16 -11.86
C LEU A 87 9.29 -11.43 -12.53
N SER A 88 9.57 -10.53 -13.47
CA SER A 88 8.54 -9.82 -14.23
C SER A 88 7.88 -10.71 -15.29
N LEU A 89 6.61 -10.47 -15.55
CA LEU A 89 5.80 -11.03 -16.65
C LEU A 89 6.46 -10.90 -18.03
N GLU A 90 7.41 -9.98 -18.20
CA GLU A 90 8.20 -9.83 -19.43
C GLU A 90 9.16 -11.01 -19.68
N SER A 91 9.57 -11.72 -18.62
CA SER A 91 10.46 -12.87 -18.71
C SER A 91 9.69 -14.20 -18.76
N SER A 92 10.31 -15.24 -19.35
CA SER A 92 9.73 -16.59 -19.37
C SER A 92 9.54 -17.17 -17.96
N ILE A 93 10.44 -16.86 -17.02
CA ILE A 93 10.35 -17.31 -15.63
C ILE A 93 9.20 -16.58 -14.92
N GLY A 94 9.15 -15.25 -15.01
CA GLY A 94 8.12 -14.45 -14.37
C GLY A 94 6.70 -14.73 -14.88
N LYS A 95 6.51 -15.20 -16.11
CA LYS A 95 5.19 -15.73 -16.58
C LYS A 95 4.66 -16.90 -15.76
N THR A 96 5.53 -17.64 -15.08
CA THR A 96 5.14 -18.75 -14.19
C THR A 96 4.54 -18.23 -12.90
N TRP A 97 5.09 -17.15 -12.34
CA TRP A 97 4.75 -16.63 -11.02
C TRP A 97 3.77 -15.45 -11.06
N GLN A 98 3.84 -14.64 -12.11
CA GLN A 98 2.91 -13.55 -12.43
C GLN A 98 2.78 -12.52 -11.32
N LEU A 99 3.91 -12.22 -10.65
CA LEU A 99 3.94 -11.36 -9.47
C LEU A 99 3.52 -9.92 -9.79
N ASP A 100 3.83 -9.41 -10.98
CA ASP A 100 3.43 -8.08 -11.50
C ASP A 100 2.12 -8.10 -12.31
N ARG A 101 1.24 -9.07 -12.05
CA ARG A 101 -0.13 -9.07 -12.59
C ARG A 101 -1.03 -8.17 -11.71
N SER A 102 -1.81 -7.31 -12.36
CA SER A 102 -2.94 -6.57 -11.75
C SER A 102 -4.18 -7.44 -11.55
#